data_AF-A0A061F3R9-F1
#
_entry.id   AF-A0A061F3R9-F1
#
_cell.length_a   1.000
_cell.length_b   1.000
_cell.length_c   1.000
_cell.angle_alpha   90.00
_cell.angle_beta   90.00
_cell.angle_gamma   90.00
#
_symmetry.space_group_name_H-M   'P 1'
#
loop_
_entity.id
_entity.type
_entity.pdbx_description
1 polymer ?
#
loop_
_entity_poly.entity_id
_entity_poly.type
_entity_poly.pdbx_seq_one_letter_code
_entity_poly.pdbx_strand_id
1 'polypeptide(L)'
;MEVTETQANKTLSFVSQFYNNETDFRTKSGIRSCMHNYGDSVTIINITGLPSFDRKNYRDAYDSIGYTREGAAECNDTGVAMFFDRNNEVIMFTTIVLDLLNNLITN
;
A
#
# COMPACT_ATOMS: atom_id res chain seq x y z
N MET A 1 6.75 7.28 -7.71
CA MET A 1 7.12 6.80 -6.35
C MET A 1 6.46 7.64 -5.27
N GLU A 2 6.73 8.94 -5.18
CA GLU A 2 6.16 9.82 -4.13
C GLU A 2 4.63 9.82 -4.09
N VAL A 3 3.98 9.78 -5.26
CA VAL A 3 2.51 9.69 -5.32
C VAL A 3 2.01 8.38 -4.68
N THR A 4 2.75 7.26 -4.83
CA THR A 4 2.38 5.99 -4.20
C THR A 4 2.48 6.06 -2.68
N GLU A 5 3.56 6.66 -2.19
CA GLU A 5 3.77 6.95 -0.76
C GLU A 5 2.60 7.75 -0.20
N THR A 6 2.24 8.84 -0.88
CA THR A 6 1.15 9.72 -0.47
C THR A 6 -0.19 8.98 -0.44
N GLN A 7 -0.46 8.12 -1.43
CA GLN A 7 -1.71 7.36 -1.46
C GLN A 7 -1.76 6.26 -0.39
N ALA A 8 -0.64 5.59 -0.12
CA ALA A 8 -0.54 4.65 0.99
C ALA A 8 -0.79 5.35 2.34
N ASN A 9 -0.16 6.51 2.58
CA ASN A 9 -0.37 7.32 3.78
C ASN A 9 -1.80 7.80 3.96
N LYS A 10 -2.42 8.31 2.89
CA LYS A 10 -3.82 8.75 2.94
C LYS A 10 -4.75 7.58 3.25
N THR A 11 -4.46 6.40 2.70
CA THR A 11 -5.27 5.21 2.94
C THR A 11 -5.08 4.67 4.35
N LEU A 12 -3.84 4.64 4.87
CA LEU A 12 -3.56 4.36 6.28
C LEU A 12 -4.35 5.27 7.21
N SER A 13 -4.32 6.58 6.94
CA SER A 13 -5.04 7.58 7.72
C SER A 13 -6.55 7.38 7.66
N PHE A 14 -7.08 7.02 6.49
CA PHE A 14 -8.50 6.70 6.31
C PHE A 14 -8.92 5.47 7.12
N VAL A 15 -8.22 4.33 6.96
CA VAL A 15 -8.52 3.08 7.67
C VAL A 15 -8.44 3.28 9.19
N SER A 16 -7.42 4.01 9.65
CA SER A 16 -7.17 4.22 11.09
C SER A 16 -8.32 4.97 11.80
N GLN A 17 -9.11 5.77 11.08
CA GLN A 17 -10.23 6.52 11.65
C GLN A 17 -11.36 5.60 12.16
N PHE A 18 -11.48 4.38 11.63
CA PHE A 18 -12.55 3.45 11.96
C PHE A 18 -12.22 2.55 13.16
N TYR A 19 -10.93 2.35 13.47
CA TYR A 19 -10.50 1.33 14.44
C TYR A 19 -11.03 1.54 15.86
N ASN A 20 -10.99 2.78 16.36
CA ASN A 20 -11.38 3.07 17.74
C ASN A 20 -12.90 2.95 17.96
N ASN A 21 -13.69 3.20 16.91
CA ASN A 21 -15.15 3.21 16.98
C ASN A 21 -15.78 1.85 16.61
N GLU A 22 -15.02 0.94 16.00
CA GLU A 22 -15.51 -0.39 15.68
C GLU A 22 -15.60 -1.27 16.95
N THR A 23 -16.74 -1.92 17.10
CA THR A 23 -17.09 -2.79 18.23
C THR A 23 -17.19 -4.25 17.81
N ASP A 24 -17.55 -4.53 16.55
CA ASP A 24 -17.52 -5.88 16.02
C ASP A 24 -16.08 -6.38 15.93
N PHE A 25 -15.80 -7.47 16.64
CA PHE A 25 -14.44 -8.00 16.77
C PHE A 25 -13.83 -8.37 15.41
N ARG A 26 -14.61 -8.96 14.50
CA ARG A 26 -14.11 -9.42 13.20
C ARG A 26 -13.74 -8.23 12.33
N THR A 27 -14.63 -7.25 12.22
CA THR A 27 -14.40 -6.02 11.48
C THR A 27 -13.22 -5.25 12.08
N LYS A 28 -13.15 -5.13 13.41
CA LYS A 28 -12.03 -4.48 14.10
C LYS A 28 -10.69 -5.16 13.82
N SER A 29 -10.66 -6.50 13.79
CA SER A 29 -9.48 -7.26 13.41
C SER A 29 -9.08 -7.00 11.96
N GLY A 30 -10.04 -6.97 11.03
CA GLY A 30 -9.79 -6.63 9.63
C GLY A 30 -9.23 -5.22 9.45
N ILE A 31 -9.82 -4.22 10.12
CA ILE A 31 -9.30 -2.84 10.14
C ILE A 31 -7.86 -2.82 10.64
N ARG A 32 -7.55 -3.55 11.72
CA ARG A 32 -6.19 -3.62 12.26
C ARG A 32 -5.19 -4.20 11.26
N SER A 33 -5.55 -5.29 10.57
CA SER A 33 -4.71 -5.89 9.53
C SER A 33 -4.46 -4.90 8.39
N CYS A 34 -5.49 -4.21 7.91
CA CYS A 34 -5.35 -3.14 6.92
C CYS A 34 -4.41 -2.02 7.40
N MET A 35 -4.51 -1.58 8.66
CA MET A 35 -3.61 -0.58 9.23
C MET A 35 -2.16 -1.04 9.24
N HIS A 36 -1.89 -2.28 9.63
CA HIS A 36 -0.54 -2.83 9.61
C HIS A 36 0.02 -2.88 8.18
N ASN A 37 -0.75 -3.41 7.23
CA ASN A 37 -0.32 -3.53 5.83
C ASN A 37 0.02 -2.16 5.21
N TYR A 38 -0.82 -1.14 5.43
CA TYR A 38 -0.52 0.20 4.94
C TYR A 38 0.60 0.89 5.73
N GLY A 39 0.73 0.64 7.04
CA GLY A 39 1.85 1.13 7.85
C GLY A 39 3.20 0.58 7.39
N ASP A 40 3.26 -0.72 7.10
CA ASP A 40 4.43 -1.39 6.56
C ASP A 40 4.74 -0.88 5.15
N SER A 41 3.72 -0.72 4.30
CA SER A 41 3.85 -0.16 2.95
C SER A 41 4.48 1.23 2.96
N VAL A 42 3.98 2.15 3.80
CA VAL A 42 4.53 3.50 3.96
C VAL A 42 5.98 3.44 4.42
N THR A 43 6.27 2.58 5.41
CA THR A 43 7.62 2.41 5.95
C THR A 43 8.60 1.91 4.88
N ILE A 44 8.22 0.88 4.13
CA ILE A 44 9.04 0.28 3.07
C ILE A 44 9.27 1.28 1.93
N ILE A 45 8.23 2.00 1.50
CA ILE A 45 8.39 3.03 0.44
C ILE A 45 9.37 4.11 0.89
N ASN A 46 9.26 4.60 2.14
CA ASN A 46 10.09 5.70 2.62
C ASN A 46 11.55 5.29 2.88
N ILE A 47 11.77 4.10 3.44
CA ILE A 47 13.12 3.64 3.83
C ILE A 47 13.86 3.00 2.66
N THR A 48 13.13 2.30 1.77
CA THR A 48 13.73 1.52 0.69
C THR A 48 13.30 2.05 -0.67
N GLY A 49 12.00 2.18 -0.94
CA GLY A 49 11.47 2.48 -2.27
C GLY A 49 11.99 3.78 -2.88
N LEU A 50 11.81 4.90 -2.19
CA LEU A 50 12.24 6.23 -2.63
C LEU A 50 13.77 6.33 -2.75
N PRO A 51 14.56 5.97 -1.72
CA PRO A 51 16.03 6.02 -1.84
C PRO A 51 16.58 5.12 -2.95
N SER A 52 15.98 3.95 -3.18
CA SER A 52 16.38 3.06 -4.27
C SER A 52 16.04 3.64 -5.64
N PHE A 53 14.88 4.27 -5.80
CA PHE A 53 14.52 4.97 -7.02
C PHE A 53 15.51 6.11 -7.34
N ASP A 54 15.86 6.94 -6.36
CA ASP A 54 16.81 8.04 -6.51
C ASP A 54 18.21 7.56 -6.93
N ARG A 55 18.61 6.37 -6.44
CA ARG A 55 19.87 5.70 -6.79
C ARG A 55 19.79 4.90 -8.08
N LYS A 56 18.68 4.96 -8.81
CA LYS A 56 18.40 4.16 -10.02
C LYS A 56 18.42 2.64 -9.78
N ASN A 57 18.30 2.21 -8.53
CA ASN A 57 18.06 0.82 -8.18
C ASN A 57 16.56 0.54 -8.32
N TYR A 58 16.11 0.42 -9.58
CA TYR A 58 14.70 0.27 -9.90
C TYR A 58 14.11 -1.06 -9.45
N ARG A 59 14.94 -2.10 -9.24
CA ARG A 59 14.50 -3.39 -8.73
C ARG A 59 13.99 -3.30 -7.29
N ASP A 60 14.73 -2.67 -6.40
CA ASP A 60 14.30 -2.48 -5.01
C ASP A 60 13.13 -1.49 -4.90
N ALA A 61 13.11 -0.47 -5.76
CA ALA A 61 11.96 0.41 -5.88
C ALA A 61 10.70 -0.36 -6.33
N TYR A 62 10.83 -1.24 -7.31
CA TYR A 62 9.75 -2.11 -7.79
C TYR A 62 9.23 -3.01 -6.68
N ASP A 63 10.12 -3.70 -5.97
CA ASP A 63 9.72 -4.62 -4.90
C ASP A 63 8.99 -3.86 -3.77
N SER A 64 9.44 -2.65 -3.44
CA SER A 64 8.78 -1.78 -2.45
C SER A 64 7.34 -1.41 -2.83
N ILE A 65 7.09 -1.12 -4.12
CA ILE A 65 5.73 -0.86 -4.61
C ILE A 65 4.90 -2.15 -4.67
N GLY A 66 5.55 -3.29 -4.95
CA GLY A 66 4.95 -4.61 -4.95
C GLY A 66 4.30 -4.94 -3.61
N TYR A 67 5.04 -4.70 -2.51
CA TYR A 67 4.51 -4.83 -1.15
C TYR A 67 3.27 -3.98 -0.89
N THR A 68 3.22 -2.76 -1.45
CA THR A 68 2.04 -1.89 -1.28
C THR A 68 0.82 -2.42 -2.02
N ARG A 69 1.01 -2.97 -3.22
CA ARG A 69 -0.06 -3.61 -3.98
C ARG A 69 -0.60 -4.83 -3.25
N GLU A 70 0.30 -5.67 -2.74
CA GLU A 70 -0.04 -6.87 -1.97
C GLU A 70 -0.76 -6.51 -0.67
N GLY A 71 -0.25 -5.55 0.11
CA GLY A 71 -0.89 -5.11 1.35
C GLY A 71 -2.31 -4.57 1.15
N ALA A 72 -2.57 -3.90 0.02
CA ALA A 72 -3.91 -3.46 -0.38
C ALA A 72 -4.83 -4.64 -0.76
N ALA A 73 -4.31 -5.65 -1.46
CA ALA A 73 -5.06 -6.86 -1.80
C ALA A 73 -5.38 -7.69 -0.54
N GLU A 74 -4.42 -7.87 0.35
CA GLU A 74 -4.64 -8.52 1.64
C GLU A 74 -5.64 -7.75 2.51
N CYS A 75 -5.65 -6.42 2.45
CA CYS A 75 -6.68 -5.63 3.12
C CYS A 75 -8.07 -5.89 2.54
N ASN A 76 -8.22 -6.12 1.23
CA ASN A 76 -9.49 -6.60 0.66
C ASN A 76 -9.88 -7.99 1.18
N ASP A 77 -8.91 -8.90 1.31
CA ASP A 77 -9.15 -10.26 1.79
C ASP A 77 -9.62 -10.32 3.25
N THR A 78 -9.45 -9.24 4.03
CA THR A 78 -10.04 -9.11 5.37
C THR A 78 -11.58 -9.09 5.36
N GLY A 79 -12.21 -8.77 4.22
CA GLY A 79 -13.66 -8.69 4.08
C GLY A 79 -14.29 -7.39 4.57
N VAL A 80 -13.51 -6.38 4.96
CA VAL A 80 -14.02 -5.06 5.39
C VAL A 80 -14.44 -4.23 4.17
N ALA A 81 -15.68 -4.45 3.72
CA ALA A 81 -16.19 -3.94 2.43
C ALA A 81 -16.07 -2.42 2.24
N MET A 82 -16.14 -1.63 3.33
CA MET A 82 -16.00 -0.17 3.24
C MET A 82 -14.64 0.31 2.74
N PHE A 83 -13.63 -0.56 2.69
CA PHE A 83 -12.30 -0.22 2.19
C PHE A 83 -12.05 -0.68 0.74
N PHE A 84 -12.95 -1.47 0.14
CA PHE A 84 -12.70 -2.12 -1.14
C PHE A 84 -12.40 -1.16 -2.28
N ASP A 85 -13.22 -0.12 -2.46
CA ASP A 85 -13.00 0.86 -3.54
C ASP A 85 -11.64 1.53 -3.39
N ARG A 86 -11.27 1.91 -2.16
CA ARG A 86 -10.01 2.57 -1.87
C ARG A 86 -8.80 1.66 -2.07
N ASN A 87 -8.90 0.40 -1.64
CA ASN A 87 -7.85 -0.59 -1.85
C ASN A 87 -7.67 -0.87 -3.35
N ASN A 88 -8.77 -0.98 -4.10
CA ASN A 88 -8.75 -1.19 -5.54
C ASN A 88 -8.10 -0.01 -6.29
N GLU A 89 -8.35 1.22 -5.86
CA GLU A 89 -7.64 2.40 -6.38
C GLU A 89 -6.12 2.29 -6.14
N VAL A 90 -5.69 1.88 -4.95
CA VAL A 90 -4.27 1.65 -4.66
C VAL A 90 -3.69 0.52 -5.53
N ILE A 91 -4.41 -0.58 -5.72
CA ILE A 91 -3.98 -1.71 -6.55
C ILE A 91 -3.80 -1.28 -8.01
N MET A 92 -4.77 -0.55 -8.57
CA MET A 92 -4.66 -0.04 -9.94
C MET A 92 -3.48 0.92 -10.08
N PHE A 93 -3.33 1.85 -9.13
CA PHE A 93 -2.26 2.84 -9.17
C PHE A 93 -0.86 2.19 -9.06
N THR A 94 -0.69 1.27 -8.10
CA THR A 94 0.57 0.54 -7.91
C THR A 94 0.92 -0.31 -9.12
N THR A 95 -0.07 -0.91 -9.80
CA THR A 95 0.15 -1.65 -11.06
C THR A 95 0.81 -0.79 -12.12
N ILE A 96 0.30 0.43 -12.34
CA ILE A 96 0.87 1.37 -13.31
C ILE A 96 2.32 1.73 -12.93
N VAL A 97 2.60 1.97 -11.65
CA VAL A 97 3.95 2.30 -11.18
C VAL A 97 4.89 1.11 -11.34
N LEU A 98 4.43 -0.11 -11.08
CA LEU A 98 5.22 -1.34 -11.28
C LEU A 98 5.59 -1.53 -12.75
N ASP A 99 4.66 -1.32 -13.67
CA ASP A 99 4.93 -1.42 -15.11
C ASP A 99 6.00 -0.41 -15.55
N LEU A 100 5.93 0.83 -15.05
CA LEU A 100 6.93 1.86 -15.31
C LEU A 100 8.31 1.47 -14.76
N LEU A 101 8.38 0.97 -13.52
CA LEU A 101 9.63 0.52 -12.91
C LEU A 101 10.22 -0.70 -13.63
N ASN A 102 9.37 -1.64 -14.05
CA ASN A 102 9.81 -2.82 -14.80
C ASN A 102 10.46 -2.42 -16.12
N ASN A 103 9.89 -1.46 -16.85
CA ASN A 103 10.50 -0.91 -18.06
C ASN A 103 11.89 -0.29 -17.79
N LEU A 104 12.10 0.32 -16.62
CA LEU A 104 13.40 0.88 -16.23
C LEU A 104 14.42 -0.18 -15.78
N ILE A 105 13.96 -1.37 -15.36
CA ILE A 105 14.83 -2.50 -15.01
C ILE A 105 15.32 -3.22 -16.28
N THR A 106 14.46 -3.34 -17.29
CA THR A 106 14.73 -4.13 -18.49
C THR A 106 15.47 -3.36 -19.60
N ASN A 107 15.67 -2.05 -19.44
CA ASN A 107 16.44 -1.19 -20.35
C ASN A 107 17.83 -0.89 -19.79
#